data_AF-A0AA42BD09-F1
#
_entry.id   AF-A0AA42BD09-F1
#
_cell.length_a   1.000
_cell.length_b   1.000
_cell.length_c   1.000
_cell.angle_alpha   90.00
_cell.angle_beta   90.00
_cell.angle_gamma   90.00
#
_symmetry.space_group_name_H-M   'P 1'
#
loop_
_entity.id
_entity.type
_entity.pdbx_description
1 polymer ?
#
loop_
_entity_poly.entity_id
_entity_poly.type
_entity_poly.pdbx_seq_one_letter_code
_entity_poly.pdbx_strand_id
1 'polypeptide(L)'
;MESSADRARVLIKTVGPKRLSQLSDTDHSRWLNVSKGAVRVSTEEIDVLVKLYPTYALWLASGQIAPEIGQTSPAYDEANRNLSQPSAG
;
A
#
# COMPACT_ATOMS: atom_id res chain seq x y z
N MET A 1 2.30 -16.47 -5.66
CA MET A 1 3.26 -15.35 -5.52
C MET A 1 2.46 -14.08 -5.73
N GLU A 2 2.41 -13.19 -4.74
CA GLU A 2 1.64 -11.94 -4.84
C GLU A 2 2.36 -10.96 -5.79
N SER A 3 1.63 -10.40 -6.75
CA SER A 3 2.22 -9.45 -7.70
C SER A 3 2.34 -8.04 -7.08
N SER A 4 3.16 -7.18 -7.68
CA SER A 4 3.21 -5.76 -7.28
C SER A 4 1.85 -5.07 -7.42
N ALA A 5 1.04 -5.48 -8.39
CA ALA A 5 -0.32 -4.96 -8.56
C ALA A 5 -1.25 -5.37 -7.40
N ASP A 6 -1.09 -6.57 -6.85
CA ASP A 6 -1.89 -7.03 -5.71
C ASP A 6 -1.52 -6.25 -4.45
N ARG A 7 -0.22 -6.04 -4.21
CA ARG A 7 0.28 -5.20 -3.10
C ARG A 7 -0.19 -3.75 -3.21
N ALA A 8 -0.18 -3.18 -4.43
CA ALA A 8 -0.72 -1.84 -4.67
C ALA A 8 -2.22 -1.76 -4.33
N ARG A 9 -3.02 -2.77 -4.70
CA ARG A 9 -4.45 -2.83 -4.37
C ARG A 9 -4.71 -2.90 -2.87
N VAL A 10 -3.83 -3.54 -2.10
CA VAL A 10 -3.91 -3.52 -0.63
C VAL A 10 -3.84 -2.09 -0.12
N LEU A 11 -2.82 -1.32 -0.52
CA LEU A 11 -2.71 0.08 -0.09
C LEU A 11 -3.85 0.96 -0.60
N ILE A 12 -4.30 0.75 -1.84
CA ILE A 12 -5.43 1.51 -2.39
C ILE A 12 -6.70 1.31 -1.55
N LYS A 13 -6.96 0.08 -1.10
CA LYS A 13 -8.09 -0.22 -0.21
C LYS A 13 -7.91 0.36 1.18
N THR A 14 -6.68 0.37 1.71
CA THR A 14 -6.37 0.98 3.02
C THR A 14 -6.56 2.49 3.02
N VAL A 15 -6.14 3.19 1.97
CA VAL A 15 -6.25 4.66 1.85
C VAL A 15 -7.65 5.09 1.43
N GLY A 16 -8.24 4.36 0.49
CA GLY A 16 -9.52 4.65 -0.12
C GLY A 16 -9.40 5.46 -1.43
N PRO A 17 -10.13 5.08 -2.49
CA PRO A 17 -10.10 5.77 -3.80
C PRO A 17 -10.34 7.27 -3.75
N LYS A 18 -11.29 7.72 -2.90
CA LYS A 18 -11.64 9.14 -2.74
C LYS A 18 -10.46 9.96 -2.24
N ARG A 19 -9.76 9.45 -1.23
CA ARG A 19 -8.61 10.14 -0.64
C ARG A 19 -7.45 10.19 -1.63
N LEU A 20 -7.19 9.10 -2.35
CA LEU A 20 -6.14 9.07 -3.37
C LEU A 20 -6.41 10.09 -4.47
N SER A 21 -7.65 10.20 -4.97
CA SER A 21 -7.99 11.22 -5.97
C SER A 21 -7.87 12.67 -5.50
N GLN A 22 -7.82 12.91 -4.18
CA GLN A 22 -7.59 14.26 -3.63
C GLN A 22 -6.10 14.57 -3.45
N LEU A 23 -5.25 13.54 -3.48
CA LEU A 23 -3.81 13.62 -3.25
C LEU A 23 -2.99 13.42 -4.55
N SER A 24 -3.66 13.20 -5.68
CA SER A 24 -3.07 12.92 -6.98
C SER A 24 -3.89 13.56 -8.09
N ASP A 25 -3.30 13.72 -9.27
CA ASP A 25 -4.00 14.14 -10.49
C ASP A 25 -4.84 12.99 -11.11
N THR A 26 -4.83 11.81 -10.51
CA THR A 26 -5.59 10.64 -10.95
C THR A 26 -7.03 10.64 -10.43
N ASP A 27 -8.00 10.45 -11.33
CA ASP A 27 -9.44 10.49 -11.02
C ASP A 27 -9.90 9.43 -10.01
N HIS A 28 -10.96 9.76 -9.26
CA HIS A 28 -11.62 8.82 -8.33
C HIS A 28 -12.07 7.52 -9.00
N SER A 29 -12.66 7.61 -10.19
CA SER A 29 -13.16 6.46 -10.95
C SER A 29 -12.01 5.49 -11.31
N ARG A 30 -10.84 6.05 -11.64
CA ARG A 30 -9.62 5.30 -11.94
C ARG A 30 -9.16 4.53 -10.71
N TRP A 31 -9.00 5.21 -9.57
CA TRP A 31 -8.65 4.54 -8.30
C TRP A 31 -9.64 3.46 -7.90
N LEU A 32 -10.94 3.71 -8.08
CA LEU A 32 -11.98 2.73 -7.79
C LEU A 32 -11.85 1.49 -8.68
N ASN A 33 -11.64 1.66 -9.98
CA ASN A 33 -11.48 0.56 -10.92
C ASN A 33 -10.19 -0.25 -10.65
N VAL A 34 -9.09 0.42 -10.32
CA VAL A 34 -7.83 -0.24 -9.94
C VAL A 34 -8.03 -1.07 -8.67
N SER A 35 -8.68 -0.51 -7.65
CA SER A 35 -8.95 -1.19 -6.37
C SER A 35 -9.76 -2.48 -6.51
N LYS A 36 -10.68 -2.50 -7.49
CA LYS A 36 -11.52 -3.67 -7.84
C LYS A 36 -10.81 -4.66 -8.75
N GLY A 37 -9.64 -4.32 -9.26
CA GLY A 37 -8.92 -5.11 -10.28
C GLY A 37 -9.57 -5.10 -11.66
N ALA A 38 -10.53 -4.18 -11.91
CA ALA A 38 -11.17 -4.02 -13.22
C ALA A 38 -10.20 -3.48 -14.27
N VAL A 39 -9.15 -2.78 -13.83
CA VAL A 39 -8.06 -2.28 -14.67
C VAL A 39 -6.70 -2.60 -14.05
N ARG A 40 -5.66 -2.59 -14.88
CA ARG A 40 -4.27 -2.77 -14.44
C ARG A 40 -3.78 -1.55 -13.65
N VAL A 41 -2.95 -1.81 -12.64
CA VAL A 41 -2.17 -0.80 -11.93
C VAL A 41 -1.08 -0.30 -12.89
N SER A 42 -0.96 1.02 -13.03
CA SER A 42 0.10 1.68 -13.79
C SER A 42 1.20 2.19 -12.85
N THR A 43 2.30 2.66 -13.44
CA THR A 43 3.40 3.27 -12.68
C THR A 43 2.98 4.54 -11.94
N GLU A 44 2.03 5.32 -12.47
CA GLU A 44 1.55 6.55 -11.83
C GLU A 44 0.87 6.25 -10.48
N GLU A 45 0.03 5.20 -10.44
CA GLU A 45 -0.57 4.78 -9.17
C GLU A 45 0.49 4.27 -8.18
N ILE A 46 1.54 3.59 -8.66
CA ILE A 46 2.66 3.17 -7.81
C ILE A 46 3.40 4.38 -7.24
N ASP A 47 3.68 5.40 -8.05
CA ASP A 47 4.40 6.60 -7.62
C ASP A 47 3.64 7.35 -6.52
N VAL A 48 2.31 7.48 -6.66
CA VAL A 48 1.46 8.07 -5.62
C VAL A 48 1.53 7.25 -4.32
N LEU A 49 1.46 5.93 -4.41
CA LEU A 49 1.53 5.05 -3.23
C LEU A 49 2.89 5.11 -2.54
N VAL A 50 3.99 5.14 -3.30
CA VAL A 50 5.36 5.26 -2.75
C VAL A 50 5.55 6.62 -2.09
N LYS A 51 5.01 7.71 -2.66
CA LYS A 51 5.04 9.03 -2.02
C LYS A 51 4.27 9.07 -0.69
N LEU A 52 3.14 8.37 -0.63
CA LEU A 52 2.31 8.31 0.58
C LEU A 52 2.89 7.35 1.64
N TYR A 53 3.54 6.27 1.21
CA TYR A 53 4.13 5.24 2.07
C TYR A 53 5.58 4.92 1.63
N PRO A 54 6.54 5.83 1.87
CA PRO A 54 7.93 5.64 1.46
C PRO A 54 8.60 4.43 2.14
N THR A 55 8.12 4.06 3.33
CA THR A 55 8.57 2.87 4.06
C THR A 55 8.12 1.56 3.41
N TYR A 56 7.16 1.59 2.48
CA TYR A 56 6.64 0.40 1.80
C TYR A 56 7.18 0.24 0.38
N ALA A 57 8.16 1.06 -0.04
CA ALA A 57 8.65 1.08 -1.41
C ALA A 57 9.26 -0.26 -1.85
N LEU A 58 10.14 -0.86 -1.03
CA LEU A 58 10.74 -2.17 -1.31
C LEU A 58 9.66 -3.24 -1.39
N TRP A 59 8.73 -3.24 -0.44
CA TRP A 59 7.63 -4.20 -0.41
C TRP A 59 6.73 -4.07 -1.64
N LEU A 60 6.35 -2.86 -2.05
CA LEU A 60 5.54 -2.64 -3.24
C LEU A 60 6.22 -3.23 -4.49
N ALA A 61 7.51 -2.92 -4.68
CA ALA A 61 8.27 -3.33 -5.85
C ALA A 61 8.54 -4.85 -5.89
N SER A 62 9.12 -5.41 -4.83
CA SER A 62 9.64 -6.79 -4.83
C SER A 62 8.87 -7.76 -3.93
N GLY A 63 8.05 -7.26 -3.01
CA GLY A 63 7.41 -8.06 -1.96
C GLY A 63 8.35 -8.39 -0.78
N GLN A 64 9.59 -7.91 -0.82
CA GLN A 64 10.54 -8.06 0.27
C GLN A 64 10.40 -6.93 1.28
N ILE A 65 10.87 -7.16 2.50
CA ILE A 65 11.02 -6.15 3.53
C ILE A 65 12.47 -6.13 4.00
N ALA A 66 12.91 -4.97 4.49
CA ALA A 66 14.17 -4.74 5.15
C ALA A 66 13.93 -3.79 6.34
N PRO A 67 13.31 -4.30 7.45
CA PRO A 67 12.95 -3.49 8.61
C PRO A 67 14.14 -2.74 9.23
N GLU A 68 15.34 -3.29 9.11
CA GLU A 68 16.60 -2.70 9.59
C GLU A 68 16.94 -1.36 8.92
N ILE A 69 16.42 -1.09 7.73
CA ILE A 69 16.53 0.19 7.02
C ILE A 69 15.18 0.92 6.90
N GLY A 70 14.18 0.52 7.70
CA GLY A 70 12.85 1.14 7.72
C GLY A 70 11.98 0.81 6.51
N GLN A 71 12.34 -0.22 5.72
CA GLN A 71 11.53 -0.71 4.61
C GLN A 71 10.66 -1.87 5.09
N THR A 72 9.39 -1.63 5.36
CA THR A 72 8.47 -2.59 5.97
C THR A 72 7.27 -2.87 5.07
N SER A 73 6.24 -3.52 5.62
CA SER A 73 4.97 -3.79 4.94
C SER A 73 3.80 -3.56 5.89
N PRO A 74 2.58 -3.33 5.39
CA PRO A 74 1.40 -3.16 6.24
C PRO A 74 1.21 -4.32 7.23
N ALA A 75 1.41 -5.57 6.76
CA ALA A 75 1.26 -6.75 7.61
C ALA A 75 2.35 -6.85 8.69
N TYR A 76 3.59 -6.46 8.38
CA TYR A 76 4.67 -6.40 9.36
C TYR A 76 4.38 -5.35 10.44
N ASP A 77 3.96 -4.16 10.03
CA ASP A 77 3.66 -3.05 10.95
C ASP A 77 2.45 -3.38 11.84
N GLU A 78 1.41 -4.01 11.30
CA GLU A 78 0.24 -4.47 12.06
C GLU A 78 0.63 -5.52 13.11
N ALA A 79 1.43 -6.53 12.72
CA ALA A 79 1.93 -7.53 13.65
C ALA A 79 2.79 -6.92 14.76
N ASN A 80 3.71 -6.02 14.40
CA ASN A 80 4.59 -5.35 15.36
C ASN A 80 3.83 -4.45 16.34
N ARG A 81 2.76 -3.80 15.87
CA ARG A 81 1.85 -3.01 16.73
C ARG A 81 1.09 -3.88 17.74
N ASN A 82 0.64 -5.06 17.33
CA ASN A 82 -0.08 -5.99 18.21
C ASN A 82 0.84 -6.60 19.28
N LEU A 83 2.10 -6.88 18.96
CA LEU A 83 3.09 -7.33 19.95
C LEU A 83 3.44 -6.27 20.99
N SER A 84 3.40 -4.99 20.59
CA SER A 84 3.67 -3.84 21.47
C SER A 84 2.50 -3.50 22.39
N GLN A 85 1.32 -4.10 22.19
CA GLN A 85 0.19 -4.00 23.12
C GLN A 85 0.11 -5.30 23.92
N PRO A 86 0.54 -5.31 25.20
CA PRO A 86 0.30 -6.45 26.05
C PRO A 86 -1.21 -6.64 26.15
N SER A 87 -1.71 -7.82 25.80
CA SER A 87 -3.06 -8.24 26.22
C SER A 87 -3.06 -8.25 27.75
N ALA A 88 -3.45 -7.14 28.35
CA ALA A 88 -3.64 -7.06 29.78
C ALA A 88 -4.94 -7.81 30.12
N GLY A 89 -4.77 -9.06 30.57
CA GLY A 89 -5.68 -9.80 31.46
C GLY A 89 -7.06 -10.13 30.92
#